data_AF-A0A1T3WHF3-F1
#
_entry.id   AF-A0A1T3WHF3-F1
#
_cell.length_a   1.000
_cell.length_b   1.000
_cell.length_c   1.000
_cell.angle_alpha   90.00
_cell.angle_beta   90.00
_cell.angle_gamma   90.00
#
_symmetry.space_group_name_H-M   'P 1'
#
loop_
_entity.id
_entity.type
_entity.pdbx_description
1 polymer ?
#
loop_
_entity_poly.entity_id
_entity_poly.type
_entity_poly.pdbx_seq_one_letter_code
_entity_poly.pdbx_strand_id
1 'polypeptide(L)'
;MCGPLAVLLLCLALVAAPPAAATCTAGDAQCVLRQRIATAEAYIAGRPGTIGFVLRDRVTGARYRSAAAATPIWTASTIKLAMVADLLTREQSGALRLSAADRHQMAAMLRSSDNDAADDLWSRYGGPANVFNVGFL
;
A
#
# COMPACT_ATOMS: atom_id res chain seq x y z
N MET A 1 25.43 31.27 68.24
CA MET A 1 26.73 31.51 67.57
C MET A 1 26.73 30.72 66.27
N CYS A 2 27.07 31.40 65.16
CA CYS A 2 27.48 30.93 63.82
C CYS A 2 26.91 29.62 63.22
N GLY A 3 26.23 29.71 62.08
CA GLY A 3 26.08 28.61 61.09
C GLY A 3 27.37 28.39 60.28
N PRO A 4 27.34 27.88 59.03
CA PRO A 4 26.26 27.24 58.27
C PRO A 4 26.70 25.89 57.66
N LEU A 5 25.82 25.18 56.94
CA LEU A 5 26.15 24.48 55.67
C LEU A 5 24.89 23.80 55.13
N ALA A 6 24.16 24.57 54.34
CA ALA A 6 23.15 24.07 53.44
C ALA A 6 23.85 23.29 52.31
N VAL A 7 23.62 21.99 52.22
CA VAL A 7 23.90 21.22 51.00
C VAL A 7 22.58 21.13 50.24
N LEU A 8 22.30 22.18 49.46
CA LEU A 8 21.20 22.19 48.51
C LEU A 8 21.65 21.37 47.30
N LEU A 9 21.24 20.10 47.22
CA LEU A 9 21.38 19.30 46.00
C LEU A 9 20.49 19.92 44.91
N LEU A 10 21.11 20.70 44.04
CA LEU A 10 20.49 21.24 42.84
C LEU A 10 20.42 20.11 41.80
N CYS A 11 19.35 19.31 41.85
CA CYS A 11 18.99 18.47 40.71
C CYS A 11 18.57 19.40 39.55
N LEU A 12 19.52 19.72 38.66
CA LEU A 12 19.17 20.22 37.34
C LEU A 12 18.40 19.12 36.61
N ALA A 13 17.07 19.20 36.62
CA ALA A 13 16.28 18.55 35.62
C ALA A 13 16.59 19.23 34.28
N LEU A 14 17.44 18.60 33.45
CA LEU A 14 17.47 18.92 32.02
C LEU A 14 16.10 18.55 31.47
N VAL A 15 15.18 19.51 31.45
CA VAL A 15 14.00 19.43 30.58
C VAL A 15 14.55 19.59 29.17
N ALA A 16 14.81 18.47 28.50
CA ALA A 16 15.11 18.48 27.08
C ALA A 16 13.91 19.15 26.39
N ALA A 17 14.14 20.33 25.81
CA ALA A 17 13.13 20.98 25.00
C ALA A 17 12.66 19.97 23.94
N PRO A 18 11.33 19.83 23.70
CA PRO A 18 10.86 18.97 22.64
C PRO A 18 11.57 19.42 21.35
N PRO A 19 12.11 18.48 20.53
CA PRO A 19 12.77 18.86 19.30
C PRO A 19 11.81 19.76 18.53
N ALA A 20 12.28 20.96 18.15
CA ALA A 20 11.49 21.88 17.36
C ALA A 20 10.93 21.09 16.19
N ALA A 21 9.60 20.98 16.11
CA ALA A 21 8.95 20.27 15.03
C ALA A 21 9.45 20.93 13.75
N ALA A 22 10.24 20.20 12.96
CA ALA A 22 10.78 20.72 11.71
C ALA A 22 9.59 21.27 10.92
N THR A 23 9.58 22.59 10.70
CA THR A 23 8.47 23.26 10.06
C THR A 23 8.30 22.65 8.68
N CYS A 24 7.16 22.00 8.49
CA CYS A 24 6.79 21.35 7.25
C CYS A 24 6.65 22.44 6.18
N THR A 25 7.64 22.59 5.31
CA THR A 25 7.62 23.61 4.25
C THR A 25 7.00 23.03 2.98
N ALA A 26 6.30 23.85 2.21
CA ALA A 26 5.64 23.42 0.98
C ALA A 26 6.62 22.92 -0.12
N GLY A 27 7.92 23.20 0.03
CA GLY A 27 8.97 22.72 -0.87
C GLY A 27 9.51 21.32 -0.54
N ASP A 28 9.21 20.77 0.64
CA ASP A 28 9.60 19.42 1.04
C ASP A 28 8.56 18.40 0.53
N ALA A 29 8.96 17.56 -0.41
CA ALA A 29 8.08 16.54 -0.99
C ALA A 29 7.54 15.55 0.05
N GLN A 30 8.34 15.19 1.06
CA GLN A 30 7.92 14.31 2.14
C GLN A 30 6.92 15.02 3.07
N CYS A 31 7.11 16.31 3.31
CA CYS A 31 6.12 17.14 4.00
C CYS A 31 4.77 17.16 3.25
N VAL A 32 4.80 17.49 1.96
CA VAL A 32 3.59 17.54 1.12
C VAL A 32 2.89 16.19 1.07
N LEU A 33 3.64 15.09 0.98
CA LEU A 33 3.07 13.74 1.01
C LEU A 33 2.36 13.44 2.34
N ARG A 34 2.98 13.78 3.49
CA ARG A 34 2.35 13.62 4.81
C ARG A 34 1.05 14.41 4.92
N GLN A 35 1.03 15.65 4.43
CA GLN A 35 -0.19 16.47 4.45
C GLN A 35 -1.32 15.87 3.59
N ARG A 36 -0.99 15.30 2.41
CA ARG A 36 -1.95 14.60 1.56
C ARG A 36 -2.49 13.34 2.23
N ILE A 37 -1.64 12.60 2.94
CA ILE A 37 -2.05 11.43 3.72
C ILE A 37 -3.02 11.82 4.83
N ALA A 38 -2.72 12.86 5.62
CA ALA A 38 -3.61 13.34 6.68
C ALA A 38 -4.97 13.79 6.11
N THR A 39 -4.97 14.43 4.93
CA THR A 39 -6.21 14.80 4.22
C THR A 39 -7.02 13.57 3.81
N ALA A 40 -6.35 12.52 3.30
CA ALA A 40 -7.01 11.27 2.94
C ALA A 40 -7.58 10.53 4.17
N GLU A 41 -6.86 10.49 5.29
CA GLU A 41 -7.35 9.93 6.56
C GLU A 41 -8.61 10.64 7.05
N ALA A 42 -8.58 11.99 7.08
CA ALA A 42 -9.74 12.78 7.47
C ALA A 42 -10.95 12.55 6.54
N TYR A 43 -10.71 12.40 5.23
CA TYR A 43 -11.75 12.11 4.26
C TYR A 43 -12.41 10.75 4.50
N ILE A 44 -11.62 9.68 4.74
CA ILE A 44 -12.16 8.33 4.92
C ILE A 44 -12.83 8.13 6.27
N ALA A 45 -12.42 8.87 7.32
CA ALA A 45 -13.00 8.76 8.66
C ALA A 45 -14.49 9.09 8.72
N GLY A 46 -14.99 9.95 7.81
CA GLY A 46 -16.40 10.32 7.73
C GLY A 46 -17.23 9.46 6.76
N ARG A 47 -16.69 8.37 6.20
CA ARG A 47 -17.36 7.57 5.18
C ARG A 47 -17.94 6.28 5.76
N PRO A 48 -19.10 5.82 5.27
CA PRO A 48 -19.66 4.55 5.69
C PRO A 48 -18.81 3.38 5.17
N GLY A 49 -18.81 2.28 5.93
CA GLY A 49 -18.10 1.04 5.58
C GLY A 49 -16.62 1.04 5.99
N THR A 50 -15.88 0.04 5.52
CA THR A 50 -14.45 -0.11 5.79
C THR A 50 -13.64 0.37 4.59
N ILE A 51 -12.86 1.44 4.78
CA ILE A 51 -11.99 1.98 3.74
C ILE A 51 -10.55 1.92 4.25
N GLY A 52 -9.69 1.24 3.49
CA GLY A 52 -8.26 1.19 3.73
C GLY A 52 -7.48 1.61 2.49
N PHE A 53 -6.34 2.27 2.68
CA PHE A 53 -5.39 2.55 1.62
C PHE A 53 -3.95 2.30 2.06
N VAL A 54 -3.13 1.97 1.07
CA VAL A 54 -1.68 1.84 1.20
C VAL A 54 -1.05 2.76 0.16
N LEU A 55 -0.08 3.55 0.58
CA LEU A 55 0.73 4.37 -0.31
C LEU A 55 2.18 3.95 -0.19
N ARG A 56 2.83 3.74 -1.33
CA ARG A 56 4.28 3.55 -1.40
C ARG A 56 4.88 4.63 -2.28
N ASP A 57 5.76 5.44 -1.70
CA ASP A 57 6.65 6.28 -2.48
C ASP A 57 7.70 5.40 -3.16
N ARG A 58 7.74 5.45 -4.49
CA ARG A 58 8.68 4.65 -5.29
C ARG A 58 10.08 5.26 -5.35
N VAL A 59 10.24 6.55 -5.04
CA VAL A 59 11.53 7.24 -5.02
C VAL A 59 12.27 6.92 -3.73
N THR A 60 11.62 7.15 -2.58
CA THR A 60 12.25 6.94 -1.27
C THR A 60 12.03 5.53 -0.71
N GLY A 61 11.06 4.79 -1.24
CA GLY A 61 10.63 3.51 -0.68
C GLY A 61 9.73 3.62 0.55
N ALA A 62 9.44 4.84 1.03
CA ALA A 62 8.57 5.07 2.18
C ALA A 62 7.19 4.45 1.94
N ARG A 63 6.62 3.86 3.00
CA ARG A 63 5.31 3.22 2.97
C ARG A 63 4.43 3.81 4.06
N TYR A 64 3.18 4.04 3.72
CA TYR A 64 2.13 4.42 4.64
C TYR A 64 0.95 3.45 4.48
N ARG A 65 0.28 3.15 5.61
CA ARG A 65 -0.88 2.26 5.69
C ARG A 65 -1.89 2.89 6.63
N SER A 66 -3.13 3.09 6.15
CA SER A 66 -4.24 3.48 7.02
C SER A 66 -4.60 2.35 8.01
N ALA A 67 -5.35 2.66 9.06
CA ALA A 67 -5.73 1.69 10.09
C ALA A 67 -6.37 0.40 9.53
N ALA A 68 -7.25 0.51 8.53
CA ALA A 68 -7.94 -0.62 7.93
C ALA A 68 -7.18 -1.26 6.73
N ALA A 69 -5.93 -0.87 6.45
CA ALA A 69 -5.21 -1.25 5.24
C ALA A 69 -4.91 -2.75 5.10
N ALA A 70 -5.00 -3.52 6.18
CA ALA A 70 -4.81 -4.97 6.18
C ALA A 70 -6.13 -5.74 6.16
N THR A 71 -7.27 -5.06 6.12
CA THR A 71 -8.58 -5.72 6.08
C THR A 71 -8.76 -6.42 4.75
N PRO A 72 -9.10 -7.73 4.73
CA PRO A 72 -9.44 -8.42 3.49
C PRO A 72 -10.66 -7.78 2.83
N ILE A 73 -10.59 -7.61 1.51
CA ILE A 73 -11.68 -7.07 0.70
C ILE A 73 -11.91 -7.98 -0.50
N TRP A 74 -13.14 -7.95 -1.03
CA TRP A 74 -13.41 -8.50 -2.34
C TRP A 74 -12.59 -7.72 -3.38
N THR A 75 -11.81 -8.45 -4.18
CA THR A 75 -10.93 -7.85 -5.18
C THR A 75 -11.71 -7.11 -6.27
N ALA A 76 -12.96 -7.52 -6.53
CA ALA A 76 -13.67 -7.14 -7.75
C ALA A 76 -12.74 -7.30 -8.96
N SER A 77 -12.78 -6.38 -9.92
CA SER A 77 -11.91 -6.41 -11.11
C SER A 77 -10.41 -6.22 -10.84
N THR A 78 -9.95 -5.93 -9.62
CA THR A 78 -8.49 -5.83 -9.35
C THR A 78 -7.78 -7.18 -9.48
N ILE A 79 -8.52 -8.30 -9.35
CA ILE A 79 -7.98 -9.65 -9.57
C ILE A 79 -7.44 -9.83 -11.00
N LYS A 80 -7.98 -9.10 -11.98
CA LYS A 80 -7.56 -9.18 -13.38
C LYS A 80 -6.09 -8.82 -13.57
N LEU A 81 -5.56 -7.89 -12.77
CA LEU A 81 -4.13 -7.59 -12.76
C LEU A 81 -3.31 -8.76 -12.21
N ALA A 82 -3.77 -9.40 -11.14
CA ALA A 82 -3.11 -10.56 -10.56
C ALA A 82 -3.13 -11.77 -11.52
N MET A 83 -4.24 -11.97 -12.25
CA MET A 83 -4.31 -12.98 -13.32
C MET A 83 -3.26 -12.73 -14.39
N VAL A 84 -3.15 -11.50 -14.90
CA VAL A 84 -2.15 -11.13 -15.91
C VAL A 84 -0.73 -11.33 -15.40
N ALA A 85 -0.45 -10.92 -14.17
CA ALA A 85 0.87 -11.10 -13.55
C ALA A 85 1.25 -12.58 -13.44
N ASP A 86 0.32 -13.42 -12.97
CA ASP A 86 0.50 -14.87 -12.86
C ASP A 86 0.74 -15.53 -14.23
N LEU A 87 -0.05 -15.19 -15.26
CA LEU A 87 0.14 -15.71 -16.63
C LEU A 87 1.51 -15.35 -17.20
N LEU A 88 1.94 -14.09 -17.03
CA LEU A 88 3.26 -13.63 -17.49
C LEU A 88 4.39 -14.31 -16.72
N THR A 89 4.24 -14.52 -15.41
CA THR A 89 5.22 -15.26 -14.60
C THR A 89 5.34 -16.71 -15.06
N ARG A 90 4.23 -17.40 -15.31
CA ARG A 90 4.22 -18.77 -15.83
C ARG A 90 4.79 -18.86 -17.25
N GLU A 91 4.55 -17.86 -18.10
CA GLU A 91 5.18 -17.78 -19.41
C GLU A 91 6.70 -17.58 -19.30
N GLN A 92 7.14 -16.67 -18.42
CA GLN A 92 8.55 -16.38 -18.20
C GLN A 92 9.32 -17.59 -17.63
N SER A 93 8.66 -18.42 -16.80
CA SER A 93 9.24 -19.66 -16.29
C SER A 93 9.20 -20.81 -17.31
N GLY A 94 8.61 -20.61 -18.49
CA GLY A 94 8.42 -21.66 -19.50
C GLY A 94 7.33 -22.69 -19.18
N ALA A 95 6.50 -22.43 -18.15
CA ALA A 95 5.42 -23.35 -17.75
C ALA A 95 4.21 -23.30 -18.71
N LEU A 96 4.05 -22.21 -19.46
CA LEU A 96 3.06 -22.08 -20.52
C LEU A 96 3.59 -21.19 -21.65
N ARG A 97 2.84 -21.12 -22.75
CA ARG A 97 3.07 -20.16 -23.82
C ARG A 97 1.79 -19.38 -24.07
N LEU A 98 1.85 -18.05 -23.98
CA LEU A 98 0.70 -17.20 -24.28
C LEU A 98 0.61 -16.96 -25.78
N SER A 99 -0.57 -17.19 -26.35
CA SER A 99 -0.88 -16.85 -27.73
C SER A 99 -1.13 -15.35 -27.90
N ALA A 100 -1.22 -14.91 -29.15
CA ALA A 100 -1.64 -13.54 -29.46
C ALA A 100 -3.07 -13.24 -28.96
N ALA A 101 -3.96 -14.24 -29.01
CA ALA A 101 -5.34 -14.12 -28.52
C ALA A 101 -5.37 -13.93 -26.99
N ASP A 102 -4.57 -14.71 -26.25
CA ASP A 102 -4.49 -14.56 -24.79
C ASP A 102 -3.99 -13.15 -24.42
N ARG A 103 -2.95 -12.65 -25.12
CA ARG A 103 -2.44 -11.29 -24.92
C ARG A 103 -3.47 -10.20 -25.25
N HIS A 104 -4.31 -10.42 -26.26
CA HIS A 104 -5.40 -9.52 -26.59
C HIS A 104 -6.46 -9.49 -25.47
N GLN A 105 -6.86 -10.65 -24.96
CA GLN A 105 -7.79 -10.77 -23.84
C GLN A 105 -7.23 -10.13 -22.56
N MET A 106 -5.96 -10.35 -22.24
CA MET A 106 -5.26 -9.68 -21.13
C MET A 106 -5.31 -8.15 -21.29
N ALA A 107 -5.10 -7.64 -22.50
CA ALA A 107 -5.18 -6.20 -22.75
C ALA A 107 -6.61 -5.65 -22.64
N ALA A 108 -7.64 -6.43 -22.97
CA ALA A 108 -9.05 -6.05 -22.76
C ALA A 108 -9.39 -6.02 -21.25
N MET A 109 -9.00 -7.06 -20.50
CA MET A 109 -9.14 -7.11 -19.04
C MET A 109 -8.54 -5.89 -18.35
N LEU A 110 -7.34 -5.44 -18.76
CA LEU A 110 -6.66 -4.32 -18.12
C LEU A 110 -7.17 -2.95 -18.55
N ARG A 111 -7.65 -2.79 -19.79
CA ARG A 111 -8.07 -1.48 -20.34
C ARG A 111 -9.53 -1.15 -20.08
N SER A 112 -10.42 -2.13 -20.23
CA SER A 112 -11.87 -1.94 -20.12
C SER A 112 -12.50 -2.79 -19.02
N SER A 113 -11.69 -3.56 -18.28
CA SER A 113 -12.21 -4.49 -17.26
C SER A 113 -13.13 -5.57 -17.83
N ASP A 114 -12.90 -5.97 -19.09
CA ASP A 114 -13.69 -6.98 -19.79
C ASP A 114 -13.84 -8.28 -18.97
N ASN A 115 -15.09 -8.72 -18.76
CA ASN A 115 -15.41 -9.91 -17.97
C ASN A 115 -15.35 -11.18 -18.80
N ASP A 116 -15.83 -11.17 -20.04
CA ASP A 116 -15.83 -12.35 -20.90
C ASP A 116 -14.37 -12.77 -21.20
N ALA A 117 -13.49 -11.81 -21.46
CA ALA A 117 -12.06 -12.06 -21.60
C ALA A 117 -11.43 -12.62 -20.31
N ALA A 118 -11.89 -12.17 -19.14
CA ALA A 118 -11.43 -12.69 -17.86
C ALA A 118 -11.92 -14.13 -17.64
N ASP A 119 -13.19 -14.42 -17.91
CA ASP A 119 -13.80 -15.73 -17.72
C ASP A 119 -13.21 -16.77 -18.67
N ASP A 120 -12.93 -16.39 -19.92
CA ASP A 120 -12.24 -17.23 -20.90
C ASP A 120 -10.84 -17.61 -20.43
N LEU A 121 -10.04 -16.62 -20.02
CA LEU A 121 -8.69 -16.87 -19.52
C LEU A 121 -8.70 -17.61 -18.18
N TRP A 122 -9.69 -17.34 -17.33
CA TRP A 122 -9.87 -18.03 -16.06
C TRP A 122 -10.11 -19.52 -16.30
N SER A 123 -11.09 -19.84 -17.15
CA SER A 123 -11.45 -21.21 -17.51
C SER A 123 -10.29 -21.96 -18.16
N ARG A 124 -9.50 -21.26 -18.99
CA ARG A 124 -8.36 -21.85 -19.70
C ARG A 124 -7.16 -22.15 -18.80
N TYR A 125 -6.85 -21.26 -17.86
CA TYR A 125 -5.56 -21.26 -17.16
C TYR A 125 -5.66 -21.34 -15.63
N GLY A 126 -6.86 -21.38 -15.06
CA GLY A 126 -7.10 -21.52 -13.62
C GLY A 126 -6.67 -22.89 -13.04
N GLY A 127 -6.32 -23.83 -13.90
CA GLY A 127 -5.89 -25.17 -13.51
C GLY A 127 -7.01 -25.96 -12.80
N PRO A 128 -6.68 -27.12 -12.20
CA PRO A 128 -7.68 -28.00 -11.59
C PRO A 128 -8.45 -27.37 -10.43
N ALA A 129 -7.82 -26.47 -9.68
CA ALA A 129 -8.45 -25.76 -8.57
C ALA A 129 -9.27 -24.54 -9.03
N ASN A 130 -9.21 -24.19 -10.31
CA ASN A 130 -9.88 -23.04 -10.91
C ASN A 130 -9.57 -21.72 -10.16
N VAL A 131 -8.30 -21.50 -9.84
CA VAL A 131 -7.81 -20.34 -9.08
C VAL A 131 -6.62 -19.68 -9.76
N PHE A 132 -6.52 -18.37 -9.55
CA PHE A 132 -5.37 -17.55 -9.92
C PHE A 132 -4.63 -17.04 -8.68
N ASN A 133 -3.41 -16.53 -8.89
CA ASN A 133 -2.64 -15.81 -7.87
C ASN A 133 -2.18 -16.67 -6.68
N VAL A 134 -2.00 -17.98 -6.88
CA VAL A 134 -1.54 -18.91 -5.82
C VAL A 134 -0.05 -18.77 -5.48
N GLY A 135 0.76 -18.18 -6.37
CA GLY A 135 2.21 -18.03 -6.20
C GLY A 135 2.67 -16.69 -5.61
N PHE A 136 1.74 -15.81 -5.21
CA PHE A 136 2.03 -14.45 -4.72
C PHE A 136 1.86 -14.28 -3.20
N LEU A 137 1.79 -15.39 -2.45
CA LEU A 137 1.72 -15.41 -0.98
C LEU A 137 3.07 -15.78 -0.35
#